data_AF-A0A4S8PEX0-F1
#
_entry.id   AF-A0A4S8PEX0-F1
#
_cell.length_a   1.000
_cell.length_b   1.000
_cell.length_c   1.000
_cell.angle_alpha   90.00
_cell.angle_beta   90.00
_cell.angle_gamma   90.00
#
_symmetry.space_group_name_H-M   'P 1'
#
loop_
_entity.id
_entity.type
_entity.pdbx_description
1 polymer ?
#
loop_
_entity_poly.entity_id
_entity_poly.type
_entity_poly.pdbx_seq_one_letter_code
_entity_poly.pdbx_strand_id
1 'polypeptide(L)'
;MSLDVSEDLLAKAETGEVGDADFIDCVKQSLPFAWELIAKVVNDLKNGVVSSSGSTQFADNTTPPPDEQSRGQLLRVLASDSMRGALERHYGVKLAFQNCHRIAAFPVSEVDSDTYRKFISPRGQLLNQSPELRDC
;
A
#
# COMPACT_ATOMS: atom_id res chain seq x y z
N MET A 1 -7.52 4.82 12.47
CA MET A 1 -7.73 3.36 12.38
C MET A 1 -6.65 2.67 13.20
N SER A 2 -7.05 1.84 14.17
CA SER A 2 -6.13 1.08 15.03
C SER A 2 -6.08 -0.38 14.56
N LEU A 3 -5.02 -1.09 14.94
CA LEU A 3 -5.03 -2.55 14.84
C LEU A 3 -5.95 -3.12 15.93
N ASP A 4 -6.72 -4.13 15.58
CA ASP A 4 -7.38 -5.03 16.51
C ASP A 4 -6.39 -6.13 16.87
N VAL A 5 -5.68 -5.93 17.98
CA VAL A 5 -4.60 -6.82 18.44
C VAL A 5 -5.17 -7.73 19.51
N SER A 6 -5.24 -9.03 19.23
CA SER A 6 -5.64 -10.03 20.22
C SER A 6 -4.69 -10.06 21.41
N GLU A 7 -5.19 -10.41 22.60
CA GLU A 7 -4.40 -10.57 23.82
C GLU A 7 -3.21 -11.54 23.62
N ASP A 8 -3.42 -12.65 22.91
CA ASP A 8 -2.37 -13.63 22.62
C ASP A 8 -1.23 -13.04 21.77
N LEU A 9 -1.57 -12.27 20.73
CA LEU A 9 -0.58 -11.59 19.89
C LEU A 9 0.17 -10.51 20.67
N LEU A 10 -0.51 -9.81 21.57
CA LEU A 10 0.12 -8.82 22.45
C LEU A 10 1.11 -9.49 23.42
N ALA A 11 0.70 -10.58 24.08
CA ALA A 11 1.57 -11.34 24.98
C ALA A 11 2.81 -11.92 24.26
N LYS A 12 2.66 -12.36 23.00
CA LYS A 12 3.79 -12.74 22.15
C LYS A 12 4.73 -11.56 21.91
N ALA A 13 4.20 -10.39 21.55
CA ALA A 13 4.99 -9.19 21.30
C ALA A 13 5.75 -8.68 22.53
N GLU A 14 5.21 -8.87 23.73
CA GLU A 14 5.86 -8.51 24.99
C GLU A 14 7.05 -9.44 25.33
N THR A 15 7.05 -10.67 24.84
CA THR A 15 8.05 -11.70 25.19
C THR A 15 9.13 -11.89 24.13
N GLY A 16 8.97 -11.32 22.94
CA GLY A 16 9.99 -11.40 21.90
C GLY A 16 9.51 -10.99 20.51
N GLU A 17 10.20 -11.50 19.49
CA GLU A 17 9.91 -11.21 18.09
C GLU A 17 8.56 -11.82 17.66
N VAL A 18 7.79 -11.03 16.90
CA VAL A 18 6.56 -11.48 16.25
C VAL A 18 6.86 -11.80 14.79
N GLY A 19 6.49 -13.01 14.36
CA GLY A 19 6.68 -13.43 12.97
C GLY A 19 5.78 -12.66 11.99
N ASP A 20 6.24 -12.54 10.73
CA ASP A 20 5.51 -11.83 9.68
C ASP A 20 4.09 -12.39 9.48
N ALA A 21 3.88 -13.70 9.57
CA ALA A 21 2.56 -14.31 9.38
C ALA A 21 1.52 -13.80 10.40
N ASP A 22 1.85 -13.85 11.70
CA ASP A 22 0.98 -13.37 12.78
C ASP A 22 0.69 -11.86 12.63
N PHE A 23 1.72 -11.08 12.26
CA PHE A 23 1.57 -9.64 12.06
C PHE A 23 0.73 -9.30 10.83
N ILE A 24 0.92 -10.01 9.72
CA ILE A 24 0.13 -9.85 8.49
C ILE A 24 -1.33 -10.20 8.73
N ASP A 25 -1.61 -11.28 9.46
CA ASP A 25 -2.99 -11.68 9.78
C ASP A 25 -3.69 -10.62 10.62
N CYS A 26 -3.01 -10.04 11.63
CA CYS A 26 -3.54 -8.91 12.39
C CYS A 26 -3.83 -7.69 11.50
N VAL A 27 -2.88 -7.31 10.62
CA VAL A 27 -3.08 -6.20 9.67
C VAL A 27 -4.27 -6.46 8.75
N LYS A 28 -4.38 -7.66 8.19
CA LYS A 28 -5.46 -8.07 7.29
C LYS A 28 -6.82 -8.00 7.97
N GLN A 29 -6.94 -8.52 9.19
CA GLN A 29 -8.20 -8.51 9.95
C GLN A 29 -8.58 -7.09 10.38
N SER A 30 -7.59 -6.27 10.75
CA SER A 30 -7.82 -4.90 11.23
C SER A 30 -8.15 -3.91 10.11
N LEU A 31 -7.55 -4.09 8.92
CA LEU A 31 -7.55 -3.14 7.82
C LEU A 31 -7.99 -3.81 6.50
N PRO A 32 -9.18 -4.44 6.45
CA PRO A 32 -9.60 -5.29 5.33
C PRO A 32 -9.68 -4.56 3.99
N PHE A 33 -10.15 -3.31 3.95
CA PHE A 33 -10.21 -2.52 2.71
C PHE A 33 -8.81 -2.27 2.15
N ALA A 34 -7.86 -1.88 3.02
CA ALA A 34 -6.49 -1.65 2.59
C ALA A 34 -5.83 -2.94 2.07
N TRP A 35 -6.08 -4.06 2.75
CA TRP A 35 -5.62 -5.38 2.33
C TRP A 35 -6.15 -5.74 0.94
N GLU A 36 -7.46 -5.65 0.72
CA GLU A 36 -8.10 -6.00 -0.56
C GLU A 36 -7.61 -5.09 -1.70
N LEU A 37 -7.48 -3.79 -1.45
CA LEU A 37 -6.99 -2.85 -2.45
C LEU A 37 -5.54 -3.15 -2.84
N ILE A 38 -4.66 -3.40 -1.86
CA ILE A 38 -3.26 -3.75 -2.12
C ILE A 38 -3.18 -5.08 -2.88
N ALA A 39 -3.96 -6.09 -2.46
CA ALA A 39 -4.03 -7.38 -3.14
C ALA A 39 -4.47 -7.22 -4.60
N LYS A 40 -5.47 -6.37 -4.86
CA LYS A 40 -5.91 -6.04 -6.22
C LYS A 40 -4.78 -5.42 -7.04
N VAL A 41 -4.12 -4.37 -6.55
CA VAL A 41 -3.04 -3.69 -7.29
C VAL A 41 -1.85 -4.63 -7.55
N VAL A 42 -1.52 -5.51 -6.60
CA VAL A 42 -0.50 -6.55 -6.79
C VAL A 42 -0.94 -7.57 -7.85
N ASN A 43 -2.21 -7.97 -7.86
CA ASN A 43 -2.73 -8.87 -8.87
C ASN A 43 -2.74 -8.22 -10.27
N ASP A 44 -3.12 -6.95 -10.36
CA ASP A 44 -3.07 -6.16 -11.59
C ASP A 44 -1.63 -6.12 -12.15
N LEU A 45 -0.64 -5.87 -11.27
CA LEU A 45 0.78 -5.95 -11.64
C LEU A 45 1.16 -7.33 -12.20
N LYS A 46 0.80 -8.41 -11.50
CA LYS A 46 1.15 -9.79 -11.89
C LYS A 46 0.49 -10.19 -13.22
N ASN A 47 -0.67 -9.62 -13.54
CA ASN A 47 -1.38 -9.86 -14.79
C ASN A 47 -0.99 -8.88 -15.91
N GLY A 48 -0.01 -7.98 -15.67
CA GLY A 48 0.46 -7.03 -16.67
C GLY A 48 -0.56 -5.95 -17.03
N VAL A 49 -1.46 -5.60 -16.12
CA VAL A 49 -2.41 -4.50 -16.31
C VAL A 49 -1.65 -3.19 -16.41
N VAL A 50 -1.95 -2.40 -17.44
CA VAL A 50 -1.31 -1.11 -17.70
C VAL A 50 -1.72 -0.11 -16.61
N SER A 51 -0.73 0.61 -16.05
CA SER A 51 -0.97 1.66 -15.06
C SER A 51 -1.71 2.87 -15.63
N SER A 52 -2.17 3.75 -14.73
CA SER A 52 -2.78 5.04 -15.09
C SER A 52 -1.86 5.93 -15.94
N SER A 53 -0.55 5.69 -15.95
CA SER A 53 0.42 6.43 -16.77
C SER A 53 0.76 5.75 -18.10
N GLY A 54 0.08 4.66 -18.46
CA GLY A 54 0.38 3.89 -19.66
C GLY A 54 1.60 2.97 -19.55
N SER A 55 2.13 2.75 -18.34
CA SER A 55 3.30 1.87 -18.12
C SER A 55 2.86 0.45 -17.78
N THR A 56 3.64 -0.54 -18.20
CA THR A 56 3.50 -1.95 -17.78
C THR A 56 4.49 -2.33 -16.67
N GLN A 57 5.33 -1.39 -16.22
CA GLN A 57 6.36 -1.64 -15.19
C GLN A 57 5.82 -1.55 -13.76
N PHE A 58 4.59 -1.06 -13.59
CA PHE A 58 3.88 -1.02 -12.31
C PHE A 58 2.37 -1.08 -12.58
N ALA A 59 1.60 -1.39 -11.54
CA ALA A 59 0.15 -1.17 -11.53
C ALA A 59 -0.19 -0.19 -10.40
N ASP A 60 -1.25 0.60 -10.57
CA ASP A 60 -1.70 1.54 -9.55
C ASP A 60 -3.22 1.61 -9.41
N ASN A 61 -3.65 2.10 -8.26
CA ASN A 61 -5.02 2.52 -8.04
C ASN A 61 -5.11 4.04 -8.16
N THR A 62 -6.14 4.53 -8.84
CA THR A 62 -6.48 5.97 -8.89
C THR A 62 -7.90 6.25 -8.43
N THR A 63 -8.62 5.23 -7.94
CA THR A 63 -10.00 5.37 -7.46
C THR A 63 -10.00 5.71 -5.98
N PRO A 64 -10.62 6.83 -5.56
CA PRO A 64 -10.77 7.17 -4.16
C PRO A 64 -11.48 6.07 -3.36
N PRO A 65 -11.06 5.81 -2.10
CA PRO A 65 -11.83 5.00 -1.17
C PRO A 65 -13.27 5.53 -1.04
N PRO A 66 -14.26 4.63 -0.84
CA PRO A 66 -15.67 5.01 -0.83
C PRO A 66 -16.07 5.88 0.37
N ASP A 67 -15.30 5.84 1.46
CA ASP A 67 -15.55 6.57 2.69
C ASP A 67 -14.26 6.87 3.49
N GLU A 68 -14.40 7.68 4.54
CA GLU A 68 -13.34 8.05 5.48
C GLU A 68 -12.68 6.85 6.16
N GLN A 69 -13.48 5.84 6.48
CA GLN A 69 -13.02 4.65 7.19
C GLN A 69 -12.04 3.87 6.31
N SER A 70 -12.44 3.61 5.07
CA SER A 70 -11.65 2.95 4.03
C SER A 70 -10.38 3.73 3.70
N ARG A 71 -10.49 5.06 3.59
CA ARG A 71 -9.33 5.95 3.42
C ARG A 71 -8.36 5.89 4.59
N GLY A 72 -8.90 5.92 5.81
CA GLY A 72 -8.13 5.79 7.04
C GLY A 72 -7.38 4.46 7.14
N GLN A 73 -7.94 3.36 6.62
CA GLN A 73 -7.24 2.07 6.59
C GLN A 73 -6.02 2.12 5.67
N LEU A 74 -6.18 2.63 4.44
CA LEU A 74 -5.10 2.70 3.47
C LEU A 74 -3.96 3.59 3.97
N LEU A 75 -4.30 4.78 4.48
CA LEU A 75 -3.34 5.70 5.09
C LEU A 75 -2.63 5.06 6.28
N ARG A 76 -3.36 4.34 7.13
CA ARG A 76 -2.78 3.69 8.32
C ARG A 76 -1.73 2.64 7.96
N VAL A 77 -2.00 1.80 6.95
CA VAL A 77 -1.05 0.79 6.47
C VAL A 77 0.18 1.46 5.86
N LEU A 78 -0.03 2.42 4.95
CA LEU A 78 1.06 2.98 4.16
C LEU A 78 1.94 3.97 4.92
N ALA A 79 1.41 4.60 5.96
CA ALA A 79 2.17 5.48 6.85
C ALA A 79 3.07 4.73 7.84
N SER A 80 2.86 3.43 8.05
CA SER A 80 3.66 2.62 8.96
C SER A 80 4.68 1.79 8.21
N ASP A 81 5.96 2.01 8.49
CA ASP A 81 7.05 1.28 7.83
C ASP A 81 6.98 -0.22 8.10
N SER A 82 6.62 -0.64 9.32
CA SER A 82 6.47 -2.05 9.67
C SER A 82 5.32 -2.72 8.90
N MET A 83 4.14 -2.09 8.88
CA MET A 83 2.98 -2.62 8.15
C MET A 83 3.23 -2.67 6.65
N ARG A 84 3.64 -1.55 6.04
CA ARG A 84 3.95 -1.48 4.61
C ARG A 84 5.05 -2.48 4.26
N GLY A 85 6.12 -2.54 5.04
CA GLY A 85 7.23 -3.47 4.81
C GLY A 85 6.84 -4.93 4.92
N ALA A 86 5.97 -5.30 5.86
CA ALA A 86 5.45 -6.66 5.98
C ALA A 86 4.63 -7.06 4.75
N LEU A 87 3.77 -6.17 4.25
CA LEU A 87 3.01 -6.43 3.02
C LEU A 87 3.89 -6.49 1.77
N GLU A 88 4.91 -5.63 1.66
CA GLU A 88 5.90 -5.69 0.58
C GLU A 88 6.61 -7.05 0.53
N ARG A 89 7.06 -7.56 1.70
CA ARG A 89 7.67 -8.91 1.81
C ARG A 89 6.66 -10.02 1.49
N HIS A 90 5.44 -9.93 2.00
CA HIS A 90 4.38 -10.91 1.76
C HIS A 90 4.07 -11.07 0.26
N TYR A 91 3.93 -9.95 -0.45
CA TYR A 91 3.53 -9.95 -1.85
C TYR A 91 4.72 -10.04 -2.82
N GLY A 92 5.95 -9.80 -2.36
CA GLY A 92 7.16 -9.76 -3.17
C GLY A 92 7.21 -8.54 -4.10
N VAL A 93 6.76 -7.38 -3.61
CA VAL A 93 6.65 -6.13 -4.39
C VAL A 93 7.23 -4.95 -3.61
N LYS A 94 7.47 -3.83 -4.30
CA LYS A 94 7.63 -2.52 -3.67
C LYS A 94 6.34 -1.73 -3.78
N LEU A 95 5.86 -1.18 -2.66
CA LEU A 95 4.72 -0.28 -2.64
C LEU A 95 5.20 1.17 -2.67
N ALA A 96 4.54 1.99 -3.47
CA ALA A 96 4.74 3.43 -3.51
C ALA A 96 3.40 4.15 -3.37
N PHE A 97 3.41 5.34 -2.78
CA PHE A 97 2.20 6.06 -2.41
C PHE A 97 2.38 7.56 -2.64
N GLN A 98 1.36 8.23 -3.19
CA GLN A 98 1.39 9.66 -3.49
C GLN A 98 0.35 10.48 -2.71
N ASN A 99 -0.88 9.99 -2.62
CA ASN A 99 -1.97 10.67 -1.92
C ASN A 99 -2.99 9.65 -1.41
N CYS A 100 -4.05 10.12 -0.77
CA CYS A 100 -5.07 9.31 -0.10
C CYS A 100 -5.68 8.11 -0.86
N HIS A 101 -5.47 7.98 -2.17
CA HIS A 101 -5.97 6.87 -2.98
C HIS A 101 -4.97 6.34 -4.01
N ARG A 102 -3.88 7.06 -4.29
CA ARG A 102 -2.88 6.63 -5.28
C ARG A 102 -1.76 5.83 -4.66
N ILE A 103 -1.95 4.52 -4.69
CA ILE A 103 -0.95 3.49 -4.36
C ILE A 103 -0.55 2.75 -5.63
N ALA A 104 0.73 2.45 -5.77
CA ALA A 104 1.31 1.64 -6.84
C ALA A 104 2.07 0.44 -6.28
N ALA A 105 2.02 -0.68 -7.00
CA ALA A 105 2.90 -1.83 -6.79
C ALA A 105 3.90 -1.94 -7.94
N PHE A 106 5.17 -2.05 -7.58
CA PHE A 106 6.29 -2.26 -8.49
C PHE A 106 6.90 -3.65 -8.26
N PRO A 107 7.41 -4.32 -9.31
CA PRO A 107 8.36 -5.42 -9.13
C PRO A 107 9.57 -4.92 -8.33
N VAL A 108 10.13 -5.75 -7.45
CA VAL A 108 11.32 -5.36 -6.67
C VAL A 108 12.50 -4.99 -7.59
N SER A 109 12.59 -5.59 -8.78
CA SER A 109 13.60 -5.27 -9.80
C SER A 109 13.45 -3.88 -10.42
N GLU A 110 12.29 -3.24 -10.29
CA GLU A 110 12.02 -1.88 -10.80
C GLU A 110 12.27 -0.81 -9.74
N VAL A 111 12.65 -1.19 -8.52
CA VAL A 111 13.14 -0.24 -7.52
C VAL A 111 14.36 0.49 -8.10
N ASP A 112 14.37 1.82 -7.95
CA ASP A 112 15.38 2.71 -8.55
C ASP A 112 15.38 2.77 -10.10
N SER A 113 14.39 2.19 -10.79
CA SER A 113 14.19 2.51 -12.21
C SER A 113 13.82 3.97 -12.42
N ASP A 114 13.97 4.47 -13.65
CA ASP A 114 13.49 5.81 -14.01
C ASP A 114 11.97 5.96 -13.77
N THR A 115 11.20 4.90 -13.99
CA THR A 115 9.75 4.89 -13.78
C THR A 115 9.42 5.00 -12.30
N TYR A 116 10.10 4.23 -11.44
CA TYR A 116 9.94 4.31 -9.99
C TYR A 116 10.35 5.69 -9.46
N ARG A 117 11.52 6.20 -9.87
CA ARG A 117 11.99 7.54 -9.47
C ARG A 117 11.04 8.65 -9.90
N LYS A 118 10.49 8.58 -11.11
CA LYS A 118 9.47 9.53 -11.59
C LYS A 118 8.23 9.50 -10.72
N PHE A 119 7.73 8.30 -10.38
CA PHE A 119 6.55 8.13 -9.54
C PHE A 119 6.74 8.79 -8.16
N ILE A 120 7.84 8.52 -7.47
CA ILE A 120 8.07 9.06 -6.12
C ILE A 120 8.62 10.49 -6.10
N SER A 121 8.84 11.11 -7.26
CA SER A 121 9.45 12.44 -7.33
C SER A 121 8.50 13.56 -6.91
N PRO A 122 9.03 14.73 -6.47
CA PRO A 122 8.21 15.93 -6.28
C PRO A 122 7.41 16.31 -7.54
N ARG A 123 7.99 16.14 -8.73
CA ARG A 123 7.27 16.36 -9.99
C ARG A 123 6.10 15.38 -10.16
N GLY A 124 6.33 14.09 -9.87
CA GLY A 124 5.30 13.06 -9.89
C GLY A 124 4.15 13.40 -8.95
N GLN A 125 4.46 13.87 -7.73
CA GLN A 125 3.48 14.31 -6.75
C GLN A 125 2.67 15.51 -7.24
N LEU A 126 3.32 16.52 -7.83
CA LEU A 126 2.63 17.71 -8.37
C LEU A 126 1.73 17.35 -9.57
N LEU A 127 2.18 16.44 -10.44
CA LEU A 127 1.40 15.98 -11.59
C LEU A 127 0.24 15.06 -11.19
N ASN A 128 0.23 14.54 -9.97
CA ASN A 128 -0.87 13.78 -9.41
C ASN A 128 -2.01 14.68 -8.87
N GLN A 129 -1.83 16.00 -8.86
CA GLN A 129 -2.85 16.94 -8.39
C GLN A 129 -3.87 17.25 -9.49
N SER A 130 -5.14 17.35 -9.10
CA SER A 130 -6.18 17.94 -9.95
C SER A 130 -7.08 18.87 -9.13
N PRO A 131 -7.78 19.84 -9.76
CA PRO A 131 -8.75 20.70 -9.07
C PRO A 131 -9.85 19.93 -8.33
N GLU A 132 -10.14 18.71 -8.76
CA GLU A 132 -11.14 17.81 -8.17
C GLU A 132 -10.61 17.04 -6.94
N LEU A 133 -9.30 17.00 -6.72
CA LEU A 133 -8.64 16.26 -5.64
C LEU A 133 -8.15 17.16 -4.48
N ARG A 134 -8.86 18.27 -4.22
CA ARG A 134 -8.45 19.27 -3.21
C ARG A 134 -8.56 18.81 -1.75
N ASP A 135 -9.42 17.83 -1.48
CA ASP A 135 -9.60 17.23 -0.14
C ASP A 135 -9.02 15.81 -0.11
N CYS A 136 -7.79 15.72 -0.59
CA CYS A 136 -6.90 14.57 -0.57
C CYS A 136 -5.48 15.11 -0.29
#